data_AF-A0A9X0A452-F1
#
_entry.id   AF-A0A9X0A452-F1
#
_cell.length_a   1.000
_cell.length_b   1.000
_cell.length_c   1.000
_cell.angle_alpha   90.00
_cell.angle_beta   90.00
_cell.angle_gamma   90.00
#
_symmetry.space_group_name_H-M   'P 1'
#
loop_
_entity.id
_entity.type
_entity.pdbx_description
1 polymer ?
#
loop_
_entity_poly.entity_id
_entity_poly.type
_entity_poly.pdbx_seq_one_letter_code
_entity_poly.pdbx_strand_id
1 'polypeptide(L)'
;MAFLGLFRGMTPTLVREVPGYFFFFGGYELSRHLLTPEGKTVDDIGPARLIFSGGIAGISLWIAIFPADVIKSRIQILTHGSDRVPGFFETMFKIIRNEGPRALYRGLGPTLVRCFPACGALFVAYEGTQNLLKNV
;
A
#
# COMPACT_ATOMS: atom_id res chain seq x y z
N MET A 1 11.13 -25.66 21.85
CA MET A 1 10.57 -25.58 20.47
C MET A 1 9.55 -24.43 20.33
N ALA A 2 9.70 -23.30 21.05
CA ALA A 2 8.73 -22.20 21.03
C ALA A 2 9.20 -20.96 20.23
N PHE A 3 10.51 -20.68 20.20
CA PHE A 3 11.05 -19.44 19.61
C PHE A 3 11.03 -19.43 18.06
N LEU A 4 11.23 -20.59 17.41
CA LEU A 4 11.21 -20.71 15.94
C LEU A 4 9.78 -20.66 15.34
N GLY A 5 8.75 -20.88 16.16
CA GLY A 5 7.35 -20.74 15.73
C GLY A 5 6.95 -19.30 15.46
N LEU A 6 7.57 -18.33 16.16
CA LEU A 6 7.29 -16.90 16.00
C LEU A 6 7.70 -16.36 14.63
N PHE A 7 8.72 -16.96 14.01
CA PHE A 7 9.26 -16.56 12.71
C PHE A 7 8.63 -17.30 11.52
N ARG A 8 7.78 -18.32 11.77
CA ARG A 8 7.01 -19.02 10.73
C ARG A 8 5.89 -18.11 10.22
N GLY A 9 6.22 -17.27 9.25
CA GLY A 9 5.33 -16.26 8.67
C GLY A 9 6.07 -15.01 8.19
N MET A 10 7.33 -14.85 8.60
CA MET A 10 8.15 -13.71 8.20
C MET A 10 8.52 -13.76 6.71
N THR A 11 8.80 -14.92 6.15
CA THR A 11 9.13 -15.08 4.72
C THR A 11 8.00 -14.63 3.79
N PRO A 12 6.74 -15.10 3.93
CA PRO A 12 5.64 -14.60 3.11
C PRO A 12 5.32 -13.13 3.37
N THR A 13 5.65 -12.62 4.56
CA THR A 13 5.54 -11.19 4.86
C THR A 13 6.58 -10.41 4.06
N LEU A 14 7.87 -10.73 4.17
CA LEU A 14 8.95 -10.07 3.44
C LEU A 14 8.77 -10.12 1.92
N VAL A 15 8.36 -11.27 1.37
CA VAL A 15 8.09 -11.42 -0.07
C VAL A 15 6.93 -10.54 -0.54
N ARG A 16 5.97 -10.21 0.34
CA ARG A 16 4.88 -9.27 0.04
C ARG A 16 5.33 -7.81 0.18
N GLU A 17 6.11 -7.52 1.21
CA GLU A 17 6.53 -6.16 1.54
C GLU A 17 7.55 -5.62 0.53
N VAL A 18 8.51 -6.44 0.07
CA VAL A 18 9.60 -5.99 -0.82
C VAL A 18 9.11 -5.43 -2.17
N PRO A 19 8.20 -6.11 -2.90
CA PRO A 19 7.63 -5.54 -4.13
C PRO A 19 6.78 -4.30 -3.85
N GLY A 20 6.03 -4.30 -2.74
CA GLY A 20 5.22 -3.15 -2.32
C GLY A 20 6.06 -1.90 -2.09
N TYR A 21 7.19 -2.03 -1.37
CA TYR A 21 8.12 -0.93 -1.15
C TYR A 21 8.84 -0.50 -2.43
N PHE A 22 9.14 -1.42 -3.35
CA PHE A 22 9.74 -1.06 -4.64
C PHE A 22 8.83 -0.14 -5.47
N PHE A 23 7.54 -0.47 -5.58
CA PHE A 23 6.58 0.39 -6.27
C PHE A 23 6.22 1.65 -5.48
N PHE A 24 6.27 1.61 -4.14
CA PHE A 24 6.14 2.79 -3.27
C PHE A 24 7.23 3.82 -3.55
N PHE A 25 8.50 3.40 -3.41
CA PHE A 25 9.65 4.28 -3.60
C PHE A 25 9.77 4.71 -5.06
N GLY A 26 9.54 3.81 -6.02
CA GLY A 26 9.53 4.17 -7.44
C GLY A 26 8.43 5.17 -7.80
N GLY A 27 7.21 4.98 -7.28
CA GLY A 27 6.10 5.93 -7.48
C GLY A 27 6.34 7.27 -6.78
N TYR A 28 6.92 7.25 -5.57
CA TYR A 28 7.32 8.44 -4.83
C TYR A 28 8.42 9.22 -5.56
N GLU A 29 9.44 8.55 -6.03
CA GLU A 29 10.57 9.15 -6.74
C GLU A 29 10.13 9.73 -8.09
N LEU A 30 9.30 9.00 -8.85
CA LEU A 30 8.72 9.51 -10.11
C LEU A 30 7.78 10.71 -9.87
N SER A 31 6.97 10.65 -8.82
CA SER A 31 6.07 11.77 -8.47
C SER A 31 6.84 13.00 -8.03
N ARG A 32 7.93 12.84 -7.26
CA ARG A 32 8.84 13.93 -6.93
C ARG A 32 9.54 14.46 -8.18
N HIS A 33 9.99 13.60 -9.08
CA HIS A 33 10.65 14.02 -10.32
C HIS A 33 9.72 14.83 -11.24
N LEU A 34 8.45 14.43 -11.34
CA LEU A 34 7.44 15.12 -12.16
C LEU A 34 6.91 16.42 -11.51
N LEU A 35 6.90 16.49 -10.17
CA LEU A 35 6.45 17.67 -9.42
C LEU A 35 7.58 18.64 -9.05
N THR A 36 8.84 18.33 -9.37
CA THR A 36 9.98 19.23 -9.17
C THR A 36 10.06 20.18 -10.37
N PRO A 37 9.75 21.48 -10.22
CA PRO A 37 9.99 22.45 -11.28
C PRO A 37 11.50 22.67 -11.43
N GLU A 38 11.96 22.88 -12.66
CA GLU A 38 13.38 23.12 -12.97
C GLU A 38 13.98 24.21 -12.07
N GLY A 39 15.02 23.85 -11.31
CA GLY A 39 15.86 24.80 -10.57
C GLY A 39 15.66 24.93 -9.05
N LYS A 40 14.88 24.05 -8.38
CA LYS A 40 14.81 24.04 -6.89
C LYS A 40 15.09 22.67 -6.26
N THR A 41 15.78 22.71 -5.14
CA THR A 41 16.16 21.55 -4.32
C THR A 41 14.92 20.87 -3.74
N VAL A 42 14.95 19.54 -3.75
CA VAL A 42 13.88 18.61 -3.38
C VAL A 42 13.39 18.79 -1.93
N ASP A 43 14.17 19.47 -1.08
CA ASP A 43 13.89 19.72 0.35
C ASP A 43 13.11 21.01 0.67
N ASP A 44 12.93 21.94 -0.28
CA ASP A 44 12.28 23.24 -0.03
C ASP A 44 10.83 23.29 -0.56
N ILE A 45 10.20 22.13 -0.58
CA ILE A 45 8.83 21.95 -1.03
C ILE A 45 7.92 22.29 0.15
N GLY A 46 7.26 23.46 0.09
CA GLY A 46 6.32 23.88 1.13
C GLY A 46 5.30 22.78 1.50
N PRO A 47 4.82 22.73 2.75
CA PRO A 47 4.10 21.59 3.33
C PRO A 47 2.93 21.11 2.48
N ALA A 48 2.20 22.02 1.81
CA ALA A 48 1.10 21.67 0.91
C ALA A 48 1.53 20.83 -0.30
N ARG A 49 2.68 21.12 -0.92
CA ARG A 49 3.18 20.39 -2.10
C ARG A 49 3.78 19.04 -1.71
N LEU A 50 4.35 18.93 -0.51
CA LEU A 50 4.81 17.66 0.06
C LEU A 50 3.62 16.72 0.36
N ILE A 51 2.51 17.26 0.86
CA ILE A 51 1.28 16.49 1.08
C ILE A 51 0.72 15.98 -0.25
N PHE A 52 0.69 16.83 -1.29
CA PHE A 52 0.24 16.41 -2.62
C PHE A 52 1.14 15.34 -3.25
N SER A 53 2.47 15.47 -3.16
CA SER A 53 3.39 14.45 -3.68
C SER A 53 3.28 13.13 -2.91
N GLY A 54 3.08 13.19 -1.58
CA GLY A 54 2.76 12.02 -0.75
C GLY A 54 1.44 11.36 -1.14
N GLY A 55 0.42 12.15 -1.50
CA GLY A 55 -0.86 11.64 -2.00
C GLY A 55 -0.72 10.88 -3.33
N ILE A 56 0.02 11.43 -4.29
CA ILE A 56 0.27 10.77 -5.59
C ILE A 56 1.12 9.51 -5.42
N ALA A 57 2.14 9.56 -4.55
CA ALA A 57 2.92 8.39 -4.19
C ALA A 57 2.05 7.30 -3.55
N GLY A 58 1.13 7.68 -2.66
CA GLY A 58 0.17 6.78 -2.04
C GLY A 58 -0.81 6.16 -3.05
N ILE A 59 -1.34 6.94 -4.01
CA ILE A 59 -2.19 6.40 -5.08
C ILE A 59 -1.40 5.42 -5.95
N SER A 60 -0.15 5.75 -6.30
CA SER A 60 0.71 4.89 -7.12
C SER A 60 1.03 3.57 -6.42
N LEU A 61 1.29 3.62 -5.11
CA LEU A 61 1.43 2.44 -4.25
C LEU A 61 0.19 1.56 -4.32
N TRP A 62 -0.97 2.16 -4.07
CA TRP A 62 -2.23 1.44 -4.04
C TRP A 62 -2.51 0.81 -5.40
N ILE A 63 -2.29 1.49 -6.53
CA ILE A 63 -2.46 0.91 -7.86
C ILE A 63 -1.59 -0.34 -8.05
N ALA A 64 -0.35 -0.35 -7.56
CA ALA A 64 0.55 -1.49 -7.69
C ALA A 64 0.23 -2.66 -6.73
N ILE A 65 -0.11 -2.37 -5.47
CA ILE A 65 -0.37 -3.38 -4.44
C ILE A 65 -1.78 -3.96 -4.52
N PHE A 66 -2.76 -3.14 -4.91
CA PHE A 66 -4.17 -3.52 -4.92
C PHE A 66 -4.50 -4.83 -5.66
N PRO A 67 -3.96 -5.14 -6.86
CA PRO A 67 -4.18 -6.43 -7.50
C PRO A 67 -3.69 -7.61 -6.64
N ALA A 68 -2.54 -7.46 -5.97
CA ALA A 68 -2.00 -8.50 -5.09
C ALA A 68 -2.86 -8.67 -3.83
N ASP A 69 -3.39 -7.59 -3.26
CA ASP A 69 -4.30 -7.63 -2.12
C ASP A 69 -5.64 -8.31 -2.46
N VAL A 70 -6.18 -8.09 -3.66
CA VAL A 70 -7.39 -8.76 -4.15
C VAL A 70 -7.14 -10.26 -4.30
N ILE A 71 -6.03 -10.67 -4.90
CA ILE A 71 -5.66 -12.08 -5.05
C ILE A 71 -5.49 -12.74 -3.67
N LYS A 72 -4.80 -12.07 -2.74
CA LYS A 72 -4.61 -12.57 -1.38
C LYS A 72 -5.93 -12.74 -0.63
N SER A 73 -6.83 -11.75 -0.73
CA SER A 73 -8.15 -11.82 -0.10
C SER A 73 -8.99 -12.97 -0.65
N ARG A 74 -8.94 -13.22 -1.97
CA ARG A 74 -9.59 -14.37 -2.61
C ARG A 74 -9.01 -15.71 -2.12
N ILE A 75 -7.69 -15.82 -2.01
CA ILE A 75 -7.04 -17.03 -1.46
C ILE A 75 -7.44 -17.26 -0.01
N GLN A 76 -7.53 -16.21 0.81
CA GLN A 76 -7.95 -16.32 2.21
C GLN A 76 -9.39 -16.82 2.34
N ILE A 77 -10.29 -16.34 1.49
CA ILE A 77 -11.68 -16.82 1.45
C ILE A 77 -11.74 -18.30 1.03
N LEU A 78 -11.00 -18.69 -0.02
CA LEU A 78 -10.97 -20.07 -0.52
C LEU A 78 -10.30 -21.05 0.45
N THR A 79 -9.31 -20.58 1.21
CA THR A 79 -8.66 -21.35 2.28
C THR A 79 -9.61 -21.61 3.45
N HIS A 80 -10.59 -20.73 3.69
CA HIS A 80 -11.50 -20.78 4.85
C HIS A 80 -12.62 -21.84 4.73
N GLY A 81 -12.34 -22.99 4.13
CA GLY A 81 -13.30 -24.07 3.89
C GLY A 81 -12.80 -25.18 2.96
N SER A 82 -11.49 -25.27 2.70
CA SER A 82 -10.90 -26.31 1.87
C SER A 82 -9.48 -26.62 2.35
N ASP A 83 -9.11 -27.90 2.36
CA ASP A 83 -7.78 -28.37 2.77
C ASP A 83 -6.64 -27.92 1.83
N ARG A 84 -6.98 -27.29 0.70
CA ARG A 84 -6.02 -26.84 -0.31
C ARG A 84 -6.00 -25.32 -0.43
N VAL A 85 -4.86 -24.73 -0.10
CA VAL A 85 -4.54 -23.34 -0.40
C VAL A 85 -4.23 -23.21 -1.90
N PRO A 86 -5.03 -22.48 -2.69
CA PRO A 86 -4.73 -22.27 -4.10
C PRO A 86 -3.51 -21.34 -4.25
N GLY A 87 -2.68 -21.61 -5.27
CA GLY A 87 -1.50 -20.80 -5.53
C GLY A 87 -1.82 -19.36 -5.93
N PHE A 88 -0.91 -18.43 -5.69
CA PHE A 88 -1.09 -17.01 -6.03
C PHE A 88 -1.35 -16.79 -7.53
N PHE A 89 -0.48 -17.34 -8.39
CA PHE A 89 -0.61 -17.23 -9.84
C PHE A 89 -1.82 -17.99 -10.40
N GLU A 90 -2.17 -19.13 -9.79
CA GLU A 90 -3.35 -19.91 -10.18
C GLU A 90 -4.63 -19.11 -9.92
N THR A 91 -4.72 -18.47 -8.75
CA THR A 91 -5.85 -17.62 -8.38
C THR A 91 -5.91 -16.37 -9.26
N MET A 92 -4.76 -15.73 -9.54
CA MET A 92 -4.66 -14.61 -10.46
C MET A 92 -5.20 -14.96 -11.85
N PHE A 93 -4.74 -16.08 -12.42
CA PHE A 93 -5.17 -16.52 -13.75
C PHE A 93 -6.66 -16.85 -13.79
N LYS A 94 -7.18 -17.51 -12.74
CA LYS A 94 -8.63 -17.77 -12.58
C LYS A 94 -9.44 -16.47 -12.56
N ILE A 95 -9.00 -15.45 -11.81
CA ILE A 95 -9.70 -14.15 -11.74
C ILE A 95 -9.70 -13.49 -13.11
N ILE A 96 -8.54 -13.40 -13.78
CA ILE A 96 -8.44 -12.74 -15.09
C ILE A 96 -9.28 -13.47 -16.15
N ARG A 97 -9.30 -14.80 -16.14
CA ARG A 97 -10.06 -15.60 -17.11
C ARG A 97 -11.56 -15.55 -16.89
N ASN A 98 -12.02 -15.49 -15.64
CA ASN A 98 -13.45 -15.57 -15.31
C ASN A 98 -14.11 -14.20 -15.16
N GLU A 99 -13.43 -13.22 -14.53
CA GLU A 99 -13.97 -11.90 -14.21
C GLU A 99 -13.32 -10.77 -15.02
N GLY A 100 -12.21 -11.06 -15.71
CA GLY A 100 -11.43 -10.09 -16.48
C GLY A 100 -10.40 -9.31 -15.65
N PRO A 101 -9.49 -8.57 -16.30
CA PRO A 101 -8.42 -7.83 -15.63
C PRO A 101 -8.94 -6.68 -14.75
N ARG A 102 -10.12 -6.14 -15.04
CA ARG A 102 -10.75 -5.09 -14.21
C ARG A 102 -11.17 -5.60 -12.82
N ALA A 103 -11.39 -6.91 -12.66
CA ALA A 103 -11.73 -7.50 -11.38
C ALA A 103 -10.61 -7.33 -10.33
N LEU A 104 -9.34 -7.24 -10.78
CA LEU A 104 -8.19 -6.99 -9.91
C LEU A 104 -8.21 -5.58 -9.28
N TYR A 105 -8.97 -4.64 -9.85
CA TYR A 105 -9.14 -3.28 -9.33
C TYR A 105 -10.51 -3.03 -8.69
N ARG A 106 -11.34 -4.08 -8.58
CA ARG A 106 -12.69 -4.00 -8.01
C ARG A 106 -12.59 -3.81 -6.49
N GLY A 107 -12.71 -2.56 -6.05
CA GLY A 107 -12.62 -2.16 -4.64
C GLY A 107 -11.61 -1.04 -4.36
N LEU A 108 -10.89 -0.55 -5.38
CA LEU A 108 -9.91 0.53 -5.23
C LEU A 108 -10.57 1.80 -4.66
N GLY A 109 -11.76 2.16 -5.14
CA GLY A 109 -12.53 3.30 -4.66
C GLY A 109 -12.81 3.25 -3.14
N PRO A 110 -13.46 2.20 -2.62
CA PRO A 110 -13.64 2.00 -1.19
C PRO A 110 -12.33 2.06 -0.38
N THR A 111 -11.24 1.49 -0.90
CA THR A 111 -9.93 1.55 -0.24
C THR A 111 -9.36 2.97 -0.17
N LEU A 112 -9.49 3.74 -1.24
CA LEU A 112 -9.08 5.15 -1.25
C LEU A 112 -9.94 6.00 -0.31
N VAL A 113 -11.26 5.77 -0.30
CA VAL A 113 -12.18 6.42 0.64
C VAL A 113 -11.84 6.07 2.08
N ARG A 114 -11.46 4.82 2.38
CA ARG A 114 -10.99 4.40 3.71
C ARG A 114 -9.65 5.02 4.08
N CYS A 115 -8.75 5.21 3.12
CA CYS A 115 -7.45 5.85 3.36
C CYS A 115 -7.58 7.30 3.78
N PHE A 116 -8.60 8.02 3.29
CA PHE A 116 -8.75 9.44 3.57
C PHE A 116 -8.97 9.76 5.07
N PRO A 117 -9.90 9.11 5.80
CA PRO A 117 -10.02 9.24 7.25
C PRO A 117 -8.79 8.73 8.01
N ALA A 118 -8.16 7.65 7.54
CA ALA A 118 -6.98 7.10 8.19
C ALA A 118 -5.80 8.09 8.16
N CYS A 119 -5.58 8.75 7.02
CA CYS A 119 -4.61 9.83 6.89
C CYS A 119 -4.99 11.03 7.77
N GLY A 120 -6.27 11.43 7.79
CA GLY A 120 -6.74 12.51 8.66
C GLY A 120 -6.48 12.25 10.14
N ALA A 121 -6.79 11.05 10.63
CA ALA A 121 -6.53 10.66 12.01
C ALA A 121 -5.03 10.66 12.35
N LEU A 122 -4.19 10.20 11.41
CA LEU A 122 -2.73 10.23 11.57
C LEU A 122 -2.19 11.65 11.66
N PHE A 123 -2.68 12.57 10.82
CA PHE A 123 -2.29 13.99 10.89
C PHE A 123 -2.72 14.63 12.21
N VAL A 124 -3.96 14.42 12.65
CA VAL A 124 -4.45 14.94 13.94
C VAL A 124 -3.61 14.43 15.10
N ALA A 125 -3.29 13.13 15.10
CA ALA A 125 -2.44 12.54 16.14
C ALA A 125 -1.01 13.11 16.09
N TYR A 126 -0.44 13.26 14.91
CA TYR A 126 0.91 13.79 14.73
C TYR A 126 1.02 15.25 15.17
N GLU A 127 0.12 16.12 14.69
CA GLU A 127 0.08 17.53 15.07
C GLU A 127 -0.22 17.71 16.56
N GLY A 128 -1.16 16.92 17.10
CA GLY A 128 -1.45 16.91 18.54
C GLY A 128 -0.21 16.56 19.37
N THR A 129 0.55 15.55 18.94
CA THR A 129 1.77 15.11 19.64
C THR A 129 2.92 16.11 19.49
N GLN A 130 3.12 16.67 18.29
CA GLN A 130 4.12 17.72 18.05
C GLN A 130 3.84 18.98 18.87
N ASN A 131 2.58 19.41 18.93
CA ASN A 131 2.20 20.58 19.71
C ASN A 131 2.35 20.35 21.21
N LEU A 132 2.05 19.14 21.69
CA LEU A 132 2.29 18.78 23.09
C LEU A 132 3.78 18.79 23.43
N LEU A 133 4.62 18.16 22.59
CA LEU A 133 6.08 18.11 22.79
C LEU A 133 6.77 19.47 22.67
N LYS A 134 6.24 20.40 21.86
CA LYS A 134 6.78 21.77 21.76
C LYS A 134 6.35 22.68 22.91
N ASN A 135 5.31 22.30 23.67
CA ASN A 135 4.81 23.04 24.83
C ASN A 135 5.31 22.47 26.18
N VAL A 136 6.20 21.48 26.15
CA VAL A 136 6.94 20.95 27.31
C VAL A 136 8.37 21.47 27.23
#